data_AF-A0A661PTC2-F1
#
_entry.id   AF-A0A661PTC2-F1
#
_cell.length_a   1.000
_cell.length_b   1.000
_cell.length_c   1.000
_cell.angle_alpha   90.00
_cell.angle_beta   90.00
_cell.angle_gamma   90.00
#
_symmetry.space_group_name_H-M   'P 1'
#
loop_
_entity.id
_entity.type
_entity.pdbx_description
1 polymer ?
#
loop_
_entity_poly.entity_id
_entity_poly.type
_entity_poly.pdbx_seq_one_letter_code
_entity_poly.pdbx_strand_id
1 'polypeptide(L)' 'MKIHEYQAKALLKEAGVQVPNGVPIFDLDQVEAAVTELGGGTVVVKAQIHAGGRGKGGGVKVVNGLAEAKQVAGD' A
#
# COMPACT_ATOMS: atom_id res chain seq x y z
N MET A 1 -20.15 9.97 1.81
CA MET A 1 -19.50 8.73 1.31
C MET A 1 -17.99 8.87 1.55
N LYS A 2 -17.29 7.78 1.91
CA LYS A 2 -15.83 7.77 2.08
C LYS A 2 -15.19 6.93 0.96
N ILE A 3 -13.91 7.19 0.69
CA ILE A 3 -13.06 6.42 -0.24
C ILE A 3 -11.79 5.96 0.47
N HIS A 4 -11.14 4.92 -0.05
CA HIS A 4 -9.86 4.41 0.46
C HIS A 4 -8.69 5.31 0.05
N GLU A 5 -7.54 5.16 0.74
CA GLU A 5 -6.33 5.94 0.46
C GLU A 5 -5.85 5.74 -0.98
N TYR A 6 -5.88 4.51 -1.50
CA TYR A 6 -5.43 4.23 -2.87
C TYR A 6 -6.32 4.92 -3.92
N GLN A 7 -7.64 5.00 -3.67
CA GLN A 7 -8.61 5.68 -4.55
C GLN A 7 -8.37 7.20 -4.54
N ALA A 8 -8.17 7.78 -3.34
CA ALA A 8 -7.84 9.19 -3.21
C ALA A 8 -6.52 9.53 -3.94
N LYS A 9 -5.50 8.66 -3.82
CA LYS A 9 -4.23 8.82 -4.56
C LYS A 9 -4.41 8.79 -6.07
N ALA A 10 -5.27 7.92 -6.60
CA ALA A 10 -5.56 7.87 -8.02
C ALA A 10 -6.16 9.20 -8.51
N LEU A 11 -7.18 9.72 -7.82
CA LEU A 11 -7.80 11.00 -8.14
C LEU A 11 -6.82 12.18 -8.05
N LEU A 12 -5.97 12.19 -7.01
CA LEU A 12 -4.94 13.22 -6.85
C LEU A 12 -3.91 13.17 -8.00
N LYS A 13 -3.49 11.98 -8.41
CA LYS A 13 -2.57 11.79 -9.54
C LYS A 13 -3.18 12.25 -10.85
N GLU A 14 -4.46 11.92 -11.10
CA GLU A 14 -5.21 12.41 -12.27
C GLU A 14 -5.32 13.94 -12.29
N ALA A 15 -5.42 14.57 -11.12
CA ALA A 15 -5.43 16.03 -10.98
C ALA A 15 -4.02 16.67 -11.04
N GLY A 16 -2.96 15.90 -11.31
CA GLY A 16 -1.59 16.39 -11.41
C GLY A 16 -0.88 16.64 -10.06
N VAL A 17 -1.46 16.19 -8.94
CA VAL A 17 -0.83 16.29 -7.62
C VAL A 17 0.18 15.16 -7.45
N GLN A 18 1.39 15.50 -7.01
CA GLN A 18 2.41 14.50 -6.70
C GLN A 18 1.99 13.66 -5.49
N VAL A 19 1.93 12.33 -5.70
CA VAL A 19 1.67 11.34 -4.67
C VAL A 19 2.71 10.22 -4.78
N PRO A 20 3.06 9.52 -3.68
CA PRO A 20 3.93 8.36 -3.76
C PRO A 20 3.32 7.27 -4.65
N ASN A 21 4.14 6.62 -5.47
CA ASN A 21 3.73 5.44 -6.22
C ASN A 21 3.26 4.33 -5.27
N GLY A 22 2.23 3.60 -5.68
CA GLY A 22 1.66 2.51 -4.91
C GLY A 22 0.73 1.68 -5.76
N VAL A 23 0.65 0.38 -5.45
CA VAL A 23 -0.17 -0.60 -6.13
C VAL A 23 -1.17 -1.17 -5.12
N PRO A 24 -2.49 -1.03 -5.32
CA PRO A 24 -3.46 -1.71 -4.48
C PRO A 24 -3.43 -3.21 -4.78
N ILE A 25 -3.41 -4.02 -3.73
CA ILE A 25 -3.54 -5.47 -3.80
C ILE A 25 -4.83 -5.90 -3.12
N PHE A 26 -5.45 -6.96 -3.65
CA PHE A 26 -6.68 -7.56 -3.16
C PHE A 26 -6.49 -9.02 -2.77
N ASP A 27 -5.36 -9.62 -3.18
CA ASP A 27 -4.93 -10.97 -2.82
C ASP A 27 -3.41 -10.98 -2.57
N LEU A 28 -2.94 -11.98 -1.82
CA LEU A 28 -1.52 -12.16 -1.47
C LEU A 28 -0.67 -12.54 -2.68
N ASP A 29 -1.24 -13.17 -3.70
CA ASP A 29 -0.53 -13.51 -4.94
C ASP A 29 -0.01 -12.27 -5.70
N GLN A 30 -0.66 -11.12 -5.51
CA GLN A 30 -0.32 -9.85 -6.17
C GLN A 30 0.89 -9.13 -5.56
N VAL A 31 1.33 -9.53 -4.35
CA VAL A 31 2.40 -8.83 -3.60
C VAL A 31 3.70 -8.78 -4.39
N GLU A 32 4.05 -9.86 -5.09
CA GLU A 32 5.31 -9.95 -5.82
C GLU A 32 5.37 -9.01 -7.02
N ALA A 33 4.28 -8.96 -7.79
CA ALA A 33 4.15 -8.00 -8.89
C ALA A 33 4.20 -6.57 -8.37
N ALA A 34 3.46 -6.26 -7.30
CA ALA A 34 3.40 -4.92 -6.70
C ALA A 34 4.77 -4.45 -6.19
N VAL A 35 5.49 -5.29 -5.45
CA VAL A 35 6.82 -4.95 -4.91
C VAL A 35 7.84 -4.76 -6.04
N THR A 36 7.78 -5.60 -7.07
CA THR A 36 8.65 -5.48 -8.25
C THR A 36 8.38 -4.18 -9.00
N GLU A 37 7.11 -3.82 -9.21
CA GLU A 37 6.73 -2.55 -9.85
C GLU A 37 7.21 -1.32 -9.06
N LEU A 38 7.25 -1.43 -7.74
CA LEU A 38 7.74 -0.37 -6.84
C LEU A 38 9.27 -0.35 -6.68
N GLY A 39 10.01 -1.20 -7.41
CA GLY A 39 11.47 -1.20 -7.45
C GLY A 39 12.15 -2.20 -6.51
N GLY A 40 11.40 -3.08 -5.84
CA GLY A 40 11.94 -4.23 -5.10
C GLY A 40 12.65 -3.92 -3.77
N GLY A 41 12.79 -2.64 -3.41
CA GLY A 41 13.48 -2.19 -2.19
C GLY A 41 12.57 -2.07 -0.97
N THR A 42 12.77 -0.99 -0.20
CA THR A 42 11.92 -0.66 0.95
C THR A 42 10.55 -0.18 0.48
N VAL A 43 9.49 -0.84 0.94
CA VAL A 43 8.09 -0.49 0.63
C VAL A 43 7.28 -0.32 1.91
N VAL A 44 6.08 0.27 1.79
CA VAL A 44 5.16 0.44 2.92
C VAL A 44 3.87 -0.31 2.64
N VAL A 45 3.59 -1.34 3.44
CA VAL A 45 2.33 -2.10 3.37
C VAL A 45 1.30 -1.41 4.26
N LYS A 46 0.11 -1.13 3.70
CA LYS A 46 -0.93 -0.36 4.39
C LYS A 46 -2.31 -0.98 4.23
N ALA A 47 -2.92 -1.36 5.35
CA ALA A 47 -4.32 -1.74 5.41
C ALA A 47 -5.22 -0.63 4.84
N GLN A 48 -6.15 -1.01 3.97
CA GLN A 48 -7.09 -0.09 3.34
C GLN A 48 -8.44 -0.13 4.07
N ILE A 49 -8.62 0.76 5.04
CA ILE A 49 -9.89 0.98 5.74
C ILE A 49 -10.24 2.46 5.77
N HIS A 50 -11.53 2.79 5.92
CA HIS A 50 -12.00 4.17 6.00
C HIS A 50 -11.64 4.89 7.31
N ALA A 51 -11.32 4.14 8.37
CA ALA A 51 -10.92 4.71 9.65
C ALA A 51 -9.46 5.21 9.63
N GLY A 52 -9.20 6.25 10.41
CA GLY A 52 -7.84 6.69 10.72
C GLY A 52 -7.15 5.76 11.74
N GLY A 53 -5.96 6.15 12.21
CA GLY A 53 -5.27 5.44 13.31
C GLY A 53 -4.55 4.15 12.92
N ARG A 54 -4.57 3.75 11.65
CA ARG A 54 -3.96 2.52 11.11
C ARG A 54 -2.50 2.31 11.53
N GLY A 55 -1.69 3.38 11.60
CA GLY A 55 -0.30 3.28 12.05
C GLY A 55 -0.15 2.86 13.52
N LYS A 56 -0.98 3.42 14.41
CA LYS A 56 -1.01 2.99 15.82
C LYS A 56 -1.62 1.59 15.98
N GLY A 57 -2.56 1.23 15.10
CA GLY A 57 -3.20 -0.09 15.08
C GLY A 57 -2.41 -1.19 14.37
N GLY A 58 -1.15 -0.95 13.95
CA GLY A 58 -0.31 -1.95 13.29
C GLY A 58 -0.62 -2.21 11.81
N GLY A 59 -1.63 -1.55 11.23
CA GLY A 59 -2.02 -1.66 9.82
C GLY A 59 -1.18 -0.83 8.85
N VAL A 60 -0.04 -0.29 9.28
CA VAL A 60 0.95 0.38 8.42
C VAL A 60 2.33 -0.09 8.85
N LYS A 61 3.04 -0.81 7.99
CA LYS A 61 4.39 -1.32 8.26
C LYS A 61 5.35 -0.96 7.13
N VAL A 62 6.56 -0.54 7.49
CA VAL A 62 7.68 -0.36 6.55
C VAL A 62 8.43 -1.69 6.50
N VAL A 63 8.67 -2.21 5.30
CA VAL A 63 9.28 -3.52 5.08
C VAL A 63 10.37 -3.42 4.02
N ASN A 64 11.35 -4.32 4.10
CA ASN A 64 12.51 -4.35 3.21
C ASN A 64 12.46 -5.59 2.31
N GLY A 65 12.07 -5.39 1.06
CA GLY A 65 12.02 -6.45 0.06
C GLY A 65 10.78 -7.35 0.13
N LEU A 66 10.74 -8.31 -0.78
CA LEU A 66 9.55 -9.13 -1.06
C LEU A 66 9.14 -10.06 0.09
N ALA A 67 10.11 -10.68 0.76
CA ALA A 67 9.83 -11.66 1.80
C ALA A 67 9.06 -11.04 2.98
N GLU A 68 9.54 -9.90 3.50
CA GLU A 68 8.85 -9.16 4.56
C GLU A 68 7.49 -8.63 4.10
N ALA A 69 7.38 -8.17 2.83
CA ALA A 69 6.12 -7.72 2.27
C ALA A 69 5.06 -8.83 2.22
N LYS A 70 5.42 -10.05 1.79
CA LYS A 70 4.51 -11.22 1.77
C LYS A 70 4.05 -11.60 3.17
N GLN A 71 4.97 -11.59 4.15
CA GLN A 71 4.64 -11.88 5.55
C GLN A 71 3.63 -10.86 6.08
N VAL A 72 3.94 -9.57 5.96
CA VAL A 72 3.10 -8.50 6.51
C VAL A 72 1.75 -8.37 5.83
N ALA A 73 1.67 -8.65 4.52
CA ALA A 73 0.40 -8.59 3.80
C ALA A 73 -0.60 -9.66 4.27
N GLY A 74 -0.12 -10.77 4.84
CA GLY A 74 -0.94 -11.88 5.36
C GLY A 74 -1.27 -11.80 6.86
N ASP A 75 -0.74 -10.81 7.59
CA ASP A 75 -1.03 -10.55 9.01
C ASP A 75 -2.37 -9.82 9.21
#